data_AF-A0A519FJI4-F1
#
_entry.id   AF-A0A519FJI4-F1
#
_cell.length_a   1.000
_cell.length_b   1.000
_cell.length_c   1.000
_cell.angle_alpha   90.00
_cell.angle_beta   90.00
_cell.angle_gamma   90.00
#
_symmetry.space_group_name_H-M   'P 1'
#
loop_
_entity.id
_entity.type
_entity.pdbx_description
1 polymer ?
#
loop_
_entity_poly.entity_id
_entity_poly.type
_entity_poly.pdbx_seq_one_letter_code
_entity_poly.pdbx_strand_id
1 'polypeptide(L)'
;AGPGLSIAAVRPAPGQGDTTRVMFSDPGFGPSEHRALFVDPVSGEIRGDMKVYGTSGVLPLRTWIDQLHRGLLLGDIGRIYSELAASWLWVAALGGLTLWAVRRRRQSRERGNVRRWHSTTGVWLLLGLLFFSATGLTWSQYAGDNIGVLRAYYGWSTPSVATSLGKSGATPMQMPMDEHAEHHMHMAASAQAFVLDPALFDRVLARARVEHIDAAKVEIRPSASNDKAWVVSEIDRSWPTHVDAVSINPHTLDVVDHVRFSEYSLPAKLTRWGIDAHMGVLLGLVNQWVLVVFASGLAAMVVMGYVMWWRRRPTLSLARKQQATLLNLWRSLSPGVRWTTILTALLIGFALPVLGVSLLGFIVLDALLGYRRAARRFVESKA
;
A
#
# COMPACT_ATOMS: atom_id res chain seq x y z
N ALA A 1 29.86 5.43 -13.96
CA ALA A 1 29.12 6.03 -12.83
C ALA A 1 29.67 7.40 -12.43
N GLY A 2 31.00 7.57 -12.36
CA GLY A 2 31.64 8.78 -11.84
C GLY A 2 32.29 8.47 -10.48
N PRO A 3 33.15 9.35 -9.96
CA PRO A 3 33.79 9.15 -8.66
C PRO A 3 32.78 9.18 -7.51
N GLY A 4 32.94 8.29 -6.53
CA GLY A 4 32.21 8.33 -5.25
C GLY A 4 30.85 7.64 -5.18
N LEU A 5 30.35 7.05 -6.29
CA LEU A 5 29.11 6.27 -6.28
C LEU A 5 29.38 4.79 -5.97
N SER A 6 28.64 4.24 -5.00
CA SER A 6 28.69 2.80 -4.66
C SER A 6 27.55 2.03 -5.32
N ILE A 7 27.78 0.75 -5.65
CA ILE A 7 26.74 -0.11 -6.20
C ILE A 7 25.78 -0.49 -5.07
N ALA A 8 24.51 -0.14 -5.24
CA ALA A 8 23.43 -0.51 -4.32
C ALA A 8 22.89 -1.91 -4.64
N ALA A 9 22.73 -2.21 -5.94
CA ALA A 9 22.18 -3.47 -6.42
C ALA A 9 22.43 -3.66 -7.92
N VAL A 10 22.47 -4.91 -8.36
CA VAL A 10 22.53 -5.30 -9.78
C VAL A 10 21.38 -6.25 -10.09
N ARG A 11 20.67 -5.99 -11.20
CA ARG A 11 19.69 -6.90 -11.76
C ARG A 11 20.19 -7.35 -13.13
N PRO A 12 20.69 -8.58 -13.24
CA PRO A 12 21.09 -9.15 -14.52
C PRO A 12 19.93 -9.10 -15.54
N ALA A 13 20.28 -9.02 -16.83
CA ALA A 13 19.31 -9.12 -17.91
C ALA A 13 18.52 -10.46 -17.79
N PRO A 14 17.17 -10.43 -17.67
CA PRO A 14 16.36 -11.63 -17.52
C PRO A 14 16.37 -12.55 -18.76
N GLY A 15 16.53 -11.97 -19.95
CA GLY A 15 16.58 -12.70 -21.21
C GLY A 15 17.44 -12.00 -22.28
N GLN A 16 17.54 -12.64 -23.45
CA GLN A 16 18.24 -12.04 -24.59
C GLN A 16 17.52 -10.78 -25.07
N GLY A 17 18.29 -9.72 -25.33
CA GLY A 17 17.77 -8.41 -25.73
C GLY A 17 17.38 -7.50 -24.57
N ASP A 18 17.36 -8.01 -23.32
CA ASP A 18 17.19 -7.19 -22.13
C ASP A 18 18.52 -6.58 -21.67
N THR A 19 18.42 -5.52 -20.87
CA THR A 19 19.58 -4.85 -20.28
C THR A 19 19.80 -5.28 -18.84
N THR A 20 21.06 -5.43 -18.43
CA THR A 20 21.45 -5.48 -17.02
C THR A 20 21.26 -4.10 -16.40
N ARG A 21 20.56 -4.04 -15.27
CA ARG A 21 20.37 -2.79 -14.53
C ARG A 21 21.34 -2.72 -13.36
N VAL A 22 22.23 -1.74 -13.38
CA VAL A 22 23.17 -1.45 -12.28
C VAL A 22 22.69 -0.22 -11.55
N MET A 23 22.34 -0.36 -10.27
CA MET A 23 21.81 0.71 -9.44
C MET A 23 22.90 1.21 -8.48
N PHE A 24 23.06 2.53 -8.44
CA PHE A 24 24.04 3.21 -7.61
C PHE A 24 23.37 4.02 -6.50
N SER A 25 23.99 4.00 -5.32
CA SER A 25 23.68 4.92 -4.23
C SER A 25 24.35 6.26 -4.50
N ASP A 26 23.54 7.30 -4.67
CA ASP A 26 23.99 8.67 -4.89
C ASP A 26 23.64 9.52 -3.65
N PRO A 27 24.61 10.15 -2.98
CA PRO A 27 24.35 11.02 -1.84
C PRO A 27 23.41 12.20 -2.15
N GLY A 28 23.30 12.61 -3.42
CA GLY A 28 22.40 13.67 -3.87
C GLY A 28 20.94 13.22 -4.07
N PHE A 29 20.65 11.92 -3.95
CA PHE A 29 19.31 11.36 -4.18
C PHE A 29 18.54 11.20 -2.87
N GLY A 30 17.21 11.25 -2.96
CA GLY A 30 16.35 11.07 -1.80
C GLY A 30 16.35 9.63 -1.27
N PRO A 31 15.70 9.37 -0.11
CA PRO A 31 15.54 8.02 0.41
C PRO A 31 14.96 7.07 -0.64
N SER A 32 15.60 5.90 -0.81
CA SER A 32 15.23 4.86 -1.78
C SER A 32 15.22 5.30 -3.25
N GLU A 33 15.90 6.40 -3.57
CA GLU A 33 16.18 6.78 -4.95
C GLU A 33 17.59 6.30 -5.33
N HIS A 34 17.70 5.67 -6.50
CA HIS A 34 18.98 5.18 -7.04
C HIS A 34 19.18 5.70 -8.46
N ARG A 35 20.43 5.93 -8.86
CA ARG A 35 20.75 6.10 -10.28
C ARG A 35 20.88 4.73 -10.91
N ALA A 36 20.07 4.42 -11.92
CA ALA A 36 20.14 3.16 -12.64
C ALA A 36 20.78 3.35 -14.02
N LEU A 37 21.82 2.58 -14.30
CA LEU A 37 22.37 2.38 -15.63
C LEU A 37 21.80 1.09 -16.23
N PHE A 38 21.27 1.19 -17.43
CA PHE A 38 20.76 0.06 -18.22
C PHE A 38 21.83 -0.29 -19.23
N VAL A 39 22.50 -1.41 -19.03
CA VAL A 39 23.68 -1.84 -19.78
C VAL A 39 23.31 -3.03 -20.64
N ASP A 40 23.64 -2.97 -21.92
CA ASP A 40 23.58 -4.13 -22.81
C ASP A 40 24.64 -5.15 -22.38
N PRO A 41 24.24 -6.37 -21.93
CA PRO A 41 25.18 -7.33 -21.37
C PRO A 41 26.17 -7.89 -22.40
N VAL A 42 25.91 -7.74 -23.70
CA VAL A 42 26.78 -8.25 -24.78
C VAL A 42 27.80 -7.21 -25.20
N SER A 43 27.36 -5.97 -25.43
CA SER A 43 28.22 -4.90 -25.94
C SER A 43 28.86 -4.04 -24.84
N GLY A 44 28.29 -4.05 -23.63
CA GLY A 44 28.64 -3.11 -22.56
C GLY A 44 28.12 -1.69 -22.78
N GLU A 45 27.35 -1.44 -23.85
CA GLU A 45 26.79 -0.14 -24.17
C GLU A 45 25.74 0.28 -23.13
N ILE A 46 25.79 1.53 -22.67
CA ILE A 46 24.78 2.10 -21.80
C ILE A 46 23.58 2.51 -22.67
N ARG A 47 22.49 1.75 -22.57
CA ARG A 47 21.21 2.00 -23.27
C ARG A 47 20.30 2.97 -22.53
N GLY A 48 20.59 3.24 -21.26
CA GLY A 48 19.80 4.18 -20.45
C GLY A 48 20.50 4.58 -19.16
N ASP A 49 20.24 5.81 -18.73
CA ASP A 49 20.73 6.38 -17.48
C ASP A 49 19.61 7.24 -16.89
N MET A 50 19.02 6.78 -15.79
CA MET A 50 17.91 7.48 -15.18
C MET A 50 17.79 7.19 -13.69
N LYS A 51 17.11 8.09 -12.99
CA LYS A 51 16.71 7.88 -11.61
C LYS A 51 15.61 6.83 -11.52
N VAL A 52 15.76 5.88 -10.60
CA VAL A 52 14.75 4.87 -10.26
C VAL A 52 14.39 4.98 -8.78
N TYR A 53 13.18 4.55 -8.43
CA TYR A 53 12.65 4.65 -7.07
C TYR A 53 12.26 3.29 -6.50
N GLY A 54 12.52 3.14 -5.20
CA GLY A 54 12.15 2.01 -4.37
C GLY A 54 12.90 0.73 -4.69
N THR A 55 12.62 -0.30 -3.90
CA THR A 55 13.16 -1.66 -4.01
C THR A 55 12.80 -2.36 -5.32
N SER A 56 11.86 -1.82 -6.08
CA SER A 56 11.45 -2.35 -7.39
C SER A 56 12.16 -1.64 -8.55
N GLY A 57 13.01 -0.63 -8.29
CA GLY A 57 13.73 0.11 -9.31
C GLY A 57 12.77 0.68 -10.36
N VAL A 58 11.70 1.32 -9.89
CA VAL A 58 10.60 1.79 -10.72
C VAL A 58 11.07 2.96 -11.59
N LEU A 59 10.70 2.95 -12.87
CA LEU A 59 11.06 3.99 -13.84
C LEU A 59 10.34 5.32 -13.55
N PRO A 60 10.88 6.47 -13.97
CA PRO A 60 10.37 7.80 -13.60
C PRO A 60 8.86 8.01 -13.79
N LEU A 61 8.29 7.58 -14.92
CA LEU A 61 6.86 7.73 -15.19
C LEU A 61 6.01 6.97 -14.17
N ARG A 62 6.37 5.71 -13.87
CA ARG A 62 5.63 4.90 -12.90
C ARG A 62 5.84 5.41 -11.48
N THR A 63 7.02 5.93 -11.14
CA THR A 63 7.26 6.61 -9.86
C THR A 63 6.36 7.84 -9.71
N TRP A 64 6.21 8.65 -10.75
CA TRP A 64 5.33 9.81 -10.71
C TRP A 64 3.86 9.40 -10.49
N ILE A 65 3.38 8.35 -11.20
CA ILE A 65 2.02 7.82 -11.02
C ILE A 65 1.83 7.29 -9.59
N ASP A 66 2.81 6.57 -9.05
CA ASP A 66 2.79 6.05 -7.68
C ASP A 66 2.70 7.17 -6.65
N GLN A 67 3.51 8.23 -6.78
CA GLN A 67 3.48 9.39 -5.88
C GLN A 67 2.17 10.18 -6.00
N LEU A 68 1.62 10.30 -7.22
CA LEU A 68 0.30 10.91 -7.44
C LEU A 68 -0.80 10.10 -6.77
N HIS A 69 -0.79 8.77 -6.90
CA HIS A 69 -1.80 7.91 -6.30
C HIS A 69 -1.69 7.86 -4.77
N ARG A 70 -0.48 7.73 -4.24
CA ARG A 70 -0.19 7.63 -2.80
C ARG A 70 -0.45 8.93 -2.07
N GLY A 71 -0.15 10.08 -2.67
CA GLY A 71 -0.18 11.35 -1.95
C GLY A 71 -0.51 12.58 -2.79
N LEU A 72 -1.06 12.45 -3.99
CA LEU A 72 -1.42 13.57 -4.88
C LEU A 72 -0.26 14.56 -5.13
N LEU A 73 0.99 14.13 -4.95
CA LEU A 73 2.19 14.99 -4.98
C LEU A 73 2.19 16.12 -3.91
N LEU A 74 1.42 15.96 -2.83
CA LEU A 74 1.29 16.93 -1.72
C LEU A 74 2.08 16.52 -0.46
N GLY A 75 3.01 15.56 -0.58
CA GLY A 75 3.76 15.03 0.55
C GLY A 75 2.87 14.39 1.61
N ASP A 76 3.18 14.62 2.89
CA ASP A 76 2.47 13.98 4.02
C ASP A 76 1.00 14.38 4.12
N ILE A 77 0.64 15.62 3.76
CA ILE A 77 -0.76 16.06 3.72
C ILE A 77 -1.56 15.19 2.74
N GLY A 78 -0.97 14.93 1.58
CA GLY A 78 -1.57 14.06 0.57
C GLY A 78 -1.65 12.60 1.00
N ARG A 79 -0.65 12.09 1.74
CA ARG A 79 -0.71 10.74 2.33
C ARG A 79 -1.86 10.60 3.31
N ILE A 80 -2.08 11.61 4.16
CA ILE A 80 -3.23 11.66 5.08
C ILE A 80 -4.55 11.70 4.29
N TYR A 81 -4.61 12.46 3.21
CA TYR A 81 -5.80 12.51 2.35
C TYR A 81 -6.11 11.15 1.70
N SER A 82 -5.11 10.47 1.16
CA SER A 82 -5.28 9.13 0.58
C SER A 82 -5.70 8.10 1.64
N GLU A 83 -5.13 8.16 2.85
CA GLU A 83 -5.55 7.32 3.96
C GLU A 83 -7.00 7.61 4.39
N LEU A 84 -7.39 8.88 4.43
CA LEU A 84 -8.78 9.28 4.68
C LEU A 84 -9.71 8.65 3.64
N ALA A 85 -9.36 8.71 2.36
CA ALA A 85 -10.15 8.08 1.29
C ALA A 85 -10.21 6.55 1.45
N ALA A 86 -9.07 5.89 1.67
CA ALA A 86 -8.99 4.44 1.84
C ALA A 86 -9.78 3.95 3.06
N SER A 87 -9.71 4.68 4.18
CA SER A 87 -10.37 4.33 5.44
C SER A 87 -11.87 4.57 5.44
N TRP A 88 -12.37 5.55 4.69
CA TRP A 88 -13.82 5.76 4.55
C TRP A 88 -14.48 4.91 3.47
N LEU A 89 -13.71 4.38 2.50
CA LEU A 89 -14.24 3.63 1.37
C LEU A 89 -15.08 2.42 1.80
N TRP A 90 -14.57 1.58 2.70
CA TRP A 90 -15.30 0.41 3.19
C TRP A 90 -16.54 0.82 4.01
N VAL A 91 -16.45 1.87 4.82
CA VAL A 91 -17.58 2.41 5.60
C VAL A 91 -18.71 2.87 4.66
N ALA A 92 -18.35 3.60 3.60
CA ALA A 92 -19.29 4.06 2.58
C ALA A 92 -19.89 2.89 1.78
N ALA A 93 -19.09 1.89 1.43
CA ALA A 93 -19.53 0.71 0.69
C ALA A 93 -20.51 -0.15 1.50
N LEU A 94 -20.18 -0.46 2.76
CA LEU A 94 -21.06 -1.20 3.67
C LEU A 94 -22.31 -0.37 4.02
N GLY A 95 -22.17 0.93 4.23
CA GLY A 95 -23.30 1.85 4.40
C GLY A 95 -24.23 1.86 3.18
N GLY A 96 -23.69 1.87 1.97
CA GLY A 96 -24.44 1.74 0.73
C GLY A 96 -25.20 0.40 0.64
N LEU A 97 -24.54 -0.71 0.98
CA LEU A 97 -25.14 -2.04 0.99
C LEU A 97 -26.29 -2.15 2.00
N THR A 98 -26.12 -1.64 3.22
CA THR A 98 -27.18 -1.66 4.24
C THR A 98 -28.40 -0.86 3.78
N LEU A 99 -28.20 0.33 3.19
CA LEU A 99 -29.28 1.14 2.63
C LEU A 99 -29.99 0.44 1.47
N TRP A 100 -29.25 -0.25 0.60
CA TRP A 100 -29.81 -1.06 -0.48
C TRP A 100 -30.68 -2.20 0.07
N ALA A 101 -30.18 -2.96 1.04
CA ALA A 101 -30.88 -4.08 1.64
C ALA A 101 -32.20 -3.65 2.33
N VAL A 102 -32.16 -2.57 3.12
CA VAL A 102 -33.34 -2.03 3.80
C VAL A 102 -34.40 -1.53 2.82
N ARG A 103 -33.98 -0.84 1.75
CA ARG A 103 -34.90 -0.28 0.76
C ARG A 103 -35.50 -1.33 -0.16
N ARG A 104 -34.73 -2.38 -0.52
CA ARG A 104 -35.23 -3.53 -1.30
C ARG A 104 -36.42 -4.20 -0.60
N ARG A 105 -36.37 -4.31 0.74
CA ARG A 105 -37.45 -4.89 1.55
C ARG A 105 -38.73 -4.04 1.58
N ARG A 106 -38.65 -2.73 1.32
CA ARG A 106 -39.79 -1.79 1.41
C ARG A 106 -40.58 -1.60 0.10
N GLN A 107 -40.48 -2.53 -0.86
CA GLN A 107 -41.13 -2.49 -2.19
C GLN A 107 -41.10 -1.12 -2.91
N SER A 108 -40.07 -0.31 -2.66
CA SER A 108 -39.91 0.97 -3.33
C SER A 108 -39.32 0.72 -4.72
N ARG A 109 -40.15 0.72 -5.77
CA ARG A 109 -39.67 0.81 -7.16
C ARG A 109 -38.72 2.01 -7.25
N GLU A 110 -37.46 1.76 -7.55
CA GLU A 110 -36.43 2.80 -7.61
C GLU A 110 -36.79 3.82 -8.71
N ARG A 111 -37.36 4.95 -8.31
CA ARG A 111 -37.67 6.05 -9.24
C ARG A 111 -36.37 6.79 -9.59
N GLY A 112 -35.95 6.66 -10.85
CA GLY A 112 -34.84 7.40 -11.47
C GLY A 112 -33.68 6.50 -11.94
N ASN A 113 -33.32 6.60 -13.22
CA ASN A 113 -32.30 5.76 -13.88
C ASN A 113 -30.95 5.79 -13.13
N VAL A 114 -30.45 6.99 -12.79
CA VAL A 114 -29.13 7.18 -12.13
C VAL A 114 -29.02 6.46 -10.79
N ARG A 115 -30.10 6.44 -10.00
CA ARG A 115 -30.08 5.81 -8.68
C ARG A 115 -30.02 4.29 -8.79
N ARG A 116 -30.72 3.72 -9.78
CA ARG A 116 -30.67 2.28 -10.08
C ARG A 116 -29.28 1.87 -10.54
N TRP A 117 -28.66 2.64 -11.42
CA TRP A 117 -27.27 2.41 -11.85
C TRP A 117 -26.31 2.47 -10.66
N HIS A 118 -26.38 3.53 -9.84
CA HIS A 118 -25.53 3.63 -8.65
C HIS A 118 -25.71 2.44 -7.70
N SER A 119 -26.95 2.03 -7.42
CA SER A 119 -27.19 0.92 -6.49
C SER A 119 -26.75 -0.43 -7.05
N THR A 120 -26.96 -0.68 -8.35
CA THR A 120 -26.59 -1.96 -8.97
C THR A 120 -25.07 -2.04 -9.16
N THR A 121 -24.44 -0.99 -9.70
CA THR A 121 -22.99 -0.89 -9.81
C THR A 121 -22.31 -1.01 -8.46
N GLY A 122 -22.82 -0.35 -7.41
CA GLY A 122 -22.27 -0.44 -6.06
C GLY A 122 -22.27 -1.87 -5.49
N VAL A 123 -23.31 -2.66 -5.75
CA VAL A 123 -23.37 -4.06 -5.31
C VAL A 123 -22.36 -4.92 -6.06
N TRP A 124 -22.24 -4.75 -7.39
CA TRP A 124 -21.24 -5.47 -8.19
C TRP A 124 -19.81 -5.14 -7.80
N LEU A 125 -19.54 -3.87 -7.47
CA LEU A 125 -18.20 -3.43 -7.11
C LEU A 125 -17.83 -3.72 -5.65
N LEU A 126 -18.79 -4.07 -4.79
CA LEU A 126 -18.62 -4.13 -3.33
C LEU A 126 -17.38 -4.92 -2.91
N LEU A 127 -17.24 -6.16 -3.35
CA LEU A 127 -16.13 -7.02 -2.91
C LEU A 127 -14.77 -6.44 -3.31
N GLY A 128 -14.66 -5.89 -4.52
CA GLY A 128 -13.44 -5.21 -4.95
C GLY A 128 -13.17 -3.93 -4.17
N LEU A 129 -14.19 -3.11 -3.88
CA LEU A 129 -14.00 -1.90 -3.07
C LEU A 129 -13.55 -2.22 -1.64
N LEU A 130 -14.05 -3.30 -1.04
CA LEU A 130 -13.57 -3.78 0.26
C LEU A 130 -12.12 -4.27 0.16
N PHE A 131 -11.79 -5.01 -0.90
CA PHE A 131 -10.42 -5.45 -1.18
C PHE A 131 -9.44 -4.27 -1.32
N PHE A 132 -9.76 -3.26 -2.16
CA PHE A 132 -8.91 -2.08 -2.36
C PHE A 132 -8.80 -1.21 -1.11
N SER A 133 -9.88 -1.12 -0.32
CA SER A 133 -9.84 -0.43 0.96
C SER A 133 -8.91 -1.15 1.95
N ALA A 134 -9.02 -2.47 2.09
CA ALA A 134 -8.17 -3.25 2.99
C ALA A 134 -6.69 -3.20 2.60
N THR A 135 -6.38 -3.44 1.33
CA THR A 135 -5.00 -3.42 0.80
C THR A 135 -4.41 -1.99 0.74
N GLY A 136 -5.23 -0.96 0.52
CA GLY A 136 -4.78 0.43 0.61
C GLY A 136 -4.42 0.85 2.05
N LEU A 137 -5.15 0.32 3.04
CA LEU A 137 -4.89 0.61 4.45
C LEU A 137 -3.60 -0.04 4.97
N THR A 138 -3.18 -1.19 4.42
CA THR A 138 -1.95 -1.85 4.86
C THR A 138 -0.70 -0.99 4.64
N TRP A 139 -0.74 -0.02 3.71
CA TRP A 139 0.42 0.80 3.30
C TRP A 139 0.19 2.30 3.59
N SER A 140 -0.88 2.62 4.30
CA SER A 140 -1.16 3.98 4.69
C SER A 140 -0.21 4.39 5.83
N GLN A 141 -0.15 5.68 6.14
CA GLN A 141 0.80 6.18 7.14
C GLN A 141 0.48 5.66 8.54
N TYR A 142 -0.73 5.88 9.04
CA TYR A 142 -1.04 5.55 10.44
C TYR A 142 -1.68 4.17 10.59
N ALA A 143 -2.65 3.83 9.74
CA ALA A 143 -3.23 2.48 9.75
C ALA A 143 -2.21 1.41 9.32
N GLY A 144 -1.36 1.71 8.33
CA GLY A 144 -0.28 0.81 7.91
C GLY A 144 0.71 0.52 9.03
N ASP A 145 1.16 1.55 9.76
CA ASP A 145 2.05 1.38 10.94
C ASP A 145 1.42 0.45 11.99
N ASN A 146 0.15 0.67 12.34
CA ASN A 146 -0.57 -0.20 13.28
C ASN A 146 -0.69 -1.65 12.78
N ILE A 147 -0.95 -1.84 11.48
CA ILE A 147 -0.98 -3.16 10.85
C ILE A 147 0.41 -3.80 10.89
N GLY A 148 1.48 -3.02 10.67
CA GLY A 148 2.87 -3.48 10.77
C GLY A 148 3.20 -4.01 12.18
N VAL A 149 2.82 -3.28 13.23
CA VAL A 149 2.97 -3.72 14.62
C VAL A 149 2.21 -5.02 14.88
N LEU A 150 0.95 -5.11 14.42
CA LEU A 150 0.13 -6.30 14.56
C LEU A 150 0.78 -7.51 13.87
N ARG A 151 1.26 -7.33 12.64
CA ARG A 151 1.92 -8.38 11.87
C ARG A 151 3.20 -8.86 12.54
N ALA A 152 4.02 -7.95 13.06
CA ALA A 152 5.23 -8.33 13.78
C ALA A 152 4.91 -9.10 15.06
N TYR A 153 3.92 -8.67 15.84
CA TYR A 153 3.52 -9.33 17.08
C TYR A 153 3.06 -10.79 16.86
N TYR A 154 2.32 -11.04 15.77
CA TYR A 154 1.81 -12.38 15.45
C TYR A 154 2.72 -13.22 14.53
N GLY A 155 3.92 -12.72 14.16
CA GLY A 155 4.81 -13.44 13.23
C GLY A 155 4.28 -13.54 11.81
N TRP A 156 3.49 -12.55 11.37
CA TRP A 156 2.90 -12.43 10.02
C TRP A 156 3.72 -11.52 9.09
N SER A 157 4.90 -11.11 9.53
CA SER A 157 5.86 -10.37 8.72
C SER A 157 6.40 -11.22 7.59
N THR A 158 6.86 -10.55 6.54
CA THR A 158 7.50 -11.21 5.40
C THR A 158 8.91 -11.63 5.82
N PRO A 159 9.26 -12.93 5.73
CA PRO A 159 10.58 -13.39 6.14
C PRO A 159 11.69 -12.76 5.29
N SER A 160 12.85 -12.54 5.90
CA SER A 160 14.05 -12.00 5.24
C SER A 160 15.27 -12.83 5.61
N VAL A 161 16.22 -12.99 4.69
CA VAL A 161 17.44 -13.74 4.93
C VAL A 161 18.35 -13.07 5.96
N ALA A 162 18.91 -13.86 6.87
CA ALA A 162 19.96 -13.43 7.78
C ALA A 162 21.26 -13.15 7.00
N THR A 163 21.92 -12.04 7.30
CA THR A 163 23.15 -11.62 6.61
C THR A 163 24.38 -11.59 7.50
N SER A 164 24.27 -11.88 8.80
CA SER A 164 25.40 -11.84 9.72
C SER A 164 26.34 -13.02 9.50
N LEU A 165 27.63 -12.75 9.25
CA LEU A 165 28.67 -13.78 9.12
C LEU A 165 29.34 -14.16 10.45
N GLY A 166 29.05 -13.42 11.54
CA GLY A 166 29.56 -13.71 12.88
C GLY A 166 28.66 -14.64 13.70
N LYS A 167 29.26 -15.49 14.54
CA LYS A 167 28.53 -16.23 15.60
C LYS A 167 28.02 -15.24 16.63
N SER A 168 26.77 -14.85 16.50
CA SER A 168 25.99 -14.33 17.62
C SER A 168 24.61 -14.94 17.50
N GLY A 169 24.32 -15.86 18.41
CA GLY A 169 22.99 -16.41 18.66
C GLY A 169 22.07 -15.37 19.26
N ALA A 170 21.96 -14.22 18.60
CA ALA A 170 20.89 -13.27 18.84
C ALA A 170 19.80 -13.63 17.82
N THR A 171 18.70 -14.19 18.31
CA THR A 171 17.43 -14.19 17.57
C THR A 171 17.25 -12.81 16.96
N PRO A 172 17.16 -12.69 15.62
CA PRO A 172 16.88 -11.41 15.01
C PRO A 172 15.54 -10.94 15.56
N MET A 173 15.56 -9.85 16.33
CA MET A 173 14.34 -9.12 16.62
C MET A 173 13.89 -8.59 15.26
N GLN A 174 12.93 -9.28 14.63
CA GLN A 174 12.28 -8.83 13.40
C GLN A 174 11.58 -7.52 13.74
N MET A 175 12.30 -6.41 13.58
CA MET A 175 11.71 -5.10 13.55
C MET A 175 10.61 -5.13 12.47
N PRO A 176 9.43 -4.54 12.73
CA PRO A 176 8.36 -4.44 11.74
C PRO A 176 8.88 -3.63 10.55
N MET A 177 9.46 -4.33 9.58
CA MET A 177 9.76 -3.78 8.28
C MET A 177 8.47 -3.90 7.49
N ASP A 178 7.76 -2.78 7.35
CA ASP A 178 6.79 -2.63 6.27
C ASP A 178 7.50 -3.00 4.95
N GLU A 179 6.83 -3.67 4.02
CA GLU A 179 7.42 -4.00 2.72
C GLU A 179 7.76 -2.72 1.92
N HIS A 180 7.29 -1.57 2.42
CA HIS A 180 7.60 -0.19 2.03
C HIS A 180 8.38 0.61 3.09
N ALA A 181 8.71 0.04 4.26
CA ALA A 181 9.58 0.69 5.26
C ALA A 181 11.05 0.72 4.84
N GLU A 182 11.42 0.13 3.70
CA GLU A 182 12.70 0.48 3.06
C GLU A 182 12.79 1.97 2.66
N HIS A 183 11.68 2.72 2.77
CA HIS A 183 11.63 4.19 2.65
C HIS A 183 11.92 4.95 3.96
N HIS A 184 11.94 4.29 5.12
CA HIS A 184 12.21 4.93 6.40
C HIS A 184 13.47 4.31 7.04
N MET A 185 14.57 5.02 6.85
CA MET A 185 15.83 4.86 7.58
C MET A 185 16.59 3.55 7.36
N HIS A 186 17.06 3.35 6.13
CA HIS A 186 18.43 2.85 5.96
C HIS A 186 19.25 3.92 5.25
N MET A 187 19.75 4.87 6.04
CA MET A 187 21.01 5.52 5.69
C MET A 187 22.01 4.38 5.56
N ALA A 188 22.41 4.05 4.34
CA ALA A 188 23.64 3.31 4.11
C ALA A 188 24.74 4.16 4.76
N ALA A 189 25.12 3.79 5.99
CA ALA A 189 26.30 4.33 6.61
C ALA A 189 27.43 4.17 5.60
N SER A 190 28.14 5.27 5.36
CA SER A 190 29.27 5.36 4.45
C SER A 190 30.16 4.12 4.57
N ALA A 191 29.98 3.17 3.66
CA ALA A 191 30.91 2.07 3.52
C ALA A 191 32.21 2.69 3.01
N GLN A 192 33.30 2.51 3.75
CA GLN A 192 34.64 2.63 3.19
C GLN A 192 34.68 1.91 1.85
N ALA A 193 35.34 2.51 0.86
CA ALA A 193 35.45 1.99 -0.50
C ALA A 193 36.05 0.58 -0.47
N PHE A 194 35.18 -0.42 -0.33
CA PHE A 194 35.51 -1.81 -0.53
C PHE A 194 35.73 -1.97 -2.04
N VAL A 195 36.86 -2.59 -2.40
CA VAL A 195 37.11 -2.96 -3.80
C VAL A 195 36.14 -4.10 -4.11
N LEU A 196 34.98 -3.72 -4.63
CA LEU A 196 33.98 -4.63 -5.18
C LEU A 196 34.61 -5.32 -6.40
N ASP A 197 34.95 -6.60 -6.26
CA ASP A 197 35.33 -7.44 -7.40
C ASP A 197 34.09 -7.69 -8.28
N PRO A 198 34.03 -7.17 -9.52
CA PRO A 198 32.88 -7.37 -10.39
C PRO A 198 32.62 -8.86 -10.68
N ALA A 199 33.66 -9.69 -10.70
CA ALA A 199 33.53 -11.12 -10.96
C ALA A 199 32.78 -11.86 -9.83
N LEU A 200 32.63 -11.24 -8.65
CA LEU A 200 31.87 -11.82 -7.55
C LEU A 200 30.36 -11.84 -7.82
N PHE A 201 29.82 -10.90 -8.62
CA PHE A 201 28.40 -10.91 -8.99
C PHE A 201 27.99 -12.20 -9.69
N ASP A 202 28.78 -12.64 -10.68
CA ASP A 202 28.50 -13.85 -11.43
C ASP A 202 28.67 -15.10 -10.57
N ARG A 203 29.69 -15.14 -9.70
CA ARG A 203 29.90 -16.26 -8.77
C ARG A 203 28.78 -16.38 -7.75
N VAL A 204 28.35 -15.27 -7.16
CA VAL A 204 27.25 -15.21 -6.19
C VAL A 204 25.93 -15.58 -6.87
N LEU A 205 25.67 -15.08 -8.08
CA LEU A 205 24.49 -15.46 -8.85
C LEU A 205 24.50 -16.95 -9.19
N ALA A 206 25.62 -17.49 -9.69
CA ALA A 206 25.74 -18.91 -10.01
C ALA A 206 25.51 -19.78 -8.77
N ARG A 207 26.05 -19.38 -7.61
CA ARG A 207 25.79 -20.06 -6.34
C ARG A 207 24.31 -20.00 -5.95
N ALA A 208 23.66 -18.85 -6.11
CA ALA A 208 22.23 -18.70 -5.84
C ALA A 208 21.36 -19.57 -6.76
N ARG A 209 21.74 -19.73 -8.05
CA ARG A 209 21.05 -20.65 -8.98
C ARG A 209 21.15 -22.12 -8.53
N VAL A 210 22.28 -22.53 -7.96
CA VAL A 210 22.42 -23.89 -7.37
C VAL A 210 21.46 -24.09 -6.20
N GLU A 211 21.11 -23.01 -5.51
CA GLU A 211 20.14 -23.01 -4.40
C GLU A 211 18.71 -22.71 -4.86
N HIS A 212 18.36 -22.98 -6.12
CA HIS A 212 16.99 -22.86 -6.63
C HIS A 212 16.38 -21.45 -6.61
N ILE A 213 17.21 -20.40 -6.61
CA ILE A 213 16.76 -19.09 -7.09
C ILE A 213 16.62 -19.22 -8.60
N ASP A 214 15.42 -19.48 -9.12
CA ASP A 214 15.19 -19.91 -10.51
C ASP A 214 14.54 -18.83 -11.37
N ALA A 215 13.97 -17.78 -10.76
CA ALA A 215 13.34 -16.68 -11.49
C ALA A 215 14.30 -16.00 -12.47
N ALA A 216 13.82 -15.66 -13.68
CA ALA A 216 14.62 -14.88 -14.62
C ALA A 216 14.96 -13.49 -14.05
N LYS A 217 14.02 -12.88 -13.32
CA LYS A 217 14.21 -11.57 -12.68
C LYS A 217 14.73 -11.75 -11.25
N VAL A 218 15.99 -11.39 -11.04
CA VAL A 218 16.64 -11.39 -9.73
C VAL A 218 17.29 -10.05 -9.43
N GLU A 219 17.52 -9.80 -8.15
CA GLU A 219 18.32 -8.68 -7.65
C GLU A 219 19.45 -9.20 -6.78
N ILE A 220 20.66 -8.72 -7.06
CA ILE A 220 21.88 -9.01 -6.31
C ILE A 220 22.27 -7.75 -5.56
N ARG A 221 22.25 -7.82 -4.23
CA ARG A 221 22.67 -6.75 -3.33
C ARG A 221 24.05 -7.10 -2.74
N PRO A 222 25.09 -6.29 -2.99
CA PRO A 222 26.40 -6.51 -2.40
C PRO A 222 26.35 -6.34 -0.88
N SER A 223 27.26 -7.01 -0.18
CA SER A 223 27.43 -6.85 1.27
C SER A 223 27.74 -5.40 1.65
N ALA A 224 27.05 -4.87 2.66
CA ALA A 224 27.32 -3.53 3.18
C ALA A 224 28.68 -3.41 3.90
N SER A 225 29.20 -4.53 4.41
CA SER A 225 30.45 -4.62 5.17
C SER A 225 31.02 -6.04 5.16
N ASN A 226 32.28 -6.22 5.59
CA ASN A 226 32.98 -7.52 5.57
C ASN A 226 32.37 -8.61 6.47
N ASP A 227 31.56 -8.21 7.46
CA ASP A 227 30.85 -9.11 8.36
C ASP A 227 29.44 -9.48 7.85
N LYS A 228 29.10 -9.06 6.62
CA LYS A 228 27.79 -9.28 6.01
C LYS A 228 27.86 -10.12 4.74
N ALA A 229 26.85 -10.99 4.59
CA ALA A 229 26.60 -11.74 3.39
C ALA A 229 26.02 -10.86 2.27
N TRP A 230 26.27 -11.26 1.03
CA TRP A 230 25.54 -10.77 -0.14
C TRP A 230 24.12 -11.34 -0.13
N VAL A 231 23.17 -10.65 -0.75
CA VAL A 231 21.80 -11.17 -0.88
C VAL A 231 21.41 -11.26 -2.33
N VAL A 232 20.89 -12.42 -2.73
CA VAL A 232 20.23 -12.63 -4.02
C VAL A 232 18.76 -12.89 -3.76
N SER A 233 17.89 -12.14 -4.42
CA SER A 233 16.44 -12.28 -4.24
C SER A 233 15.75 -12.35 -5.59
N GLU A 234 14.78 -13.24 -5.72
CA GLU A 234 13.82 -13.22 -6.82
C GLU A 234 12.90 -12.00 -6.69
N ILE A 235 12.61 -11.36 -7.82
CA ILE A 235 11.78 -10.14 -7.86
C ILE A 235 10.62 -10.28 -8.85
N ASP A 236 10.28 -11.51 -9.27
CA ASP A 236 9.14 -11.75 -10.15
C ASP A 236 7.85 -11.95 -9.34
N ARG A 237 7.06 -10.88 -9.28
CA ARG A 237 5.80 -10.81 -8.51
C ARG A 237 4.58 -11.26 -9.30
N SER A 238 4.76 -11.68 -10.56
CA SER A 238 3.67 -12.28 -11.33
C SER A 238 3.34 -13.68 -10.81
N TRP A 239 2.20 -14.23 -11.18
CA TRP A 239 1.82 -15.59 -10.85
C TRP A 239 2.36 -16.57 -11.89
N PRO A 240 3.00 -17.69 -11.50
CA PRO A 240 3.36 -18.09 -10.13
C PRO A 240 4.41 -17.18 -9.48
N THR A 241 4.24 -16.89 -8.18
CA THR A 241 5.07 -15.92 -7.45
C THR A 241 6.46 -16.46 -7.17
N HIS A 242 7.47 -15.66 -7.51
CA HIS A 242 8.89 -15.94 -7.28
C HIS A 242 9.52 -14.83 -6.44
N VAL A 243 9.66 -15.09 -5.13
CA VAL A 243 10.18 -14.15 -4.13
C VAL A 243 11.14 -14.84 -3.16
N ASP A 244 11.78 -15.93 -3.61
CA ASP A 244 12.77 -16.64 -2.81
C ASP A 244 14.03 -15.80 -2.68
N ALA A 245 14.76 -15.97 -1.58
CA ALA A 245 15.99 -15.23 -1.33
C ALA A 245 17.02 -16.09 -0.63
N VAL A 246 18.29 -15.87 -0.99
CA VAL A 246 19.46 -16.48 -0.33
C VAL A 246 20.46 -15.41 0.07
N SER A 247 21.12 -15.62 1.19
CA SER A 247 22.30 -14.86 1.57
C SER A 247 23.56 -15.69 1.43
N ILE A 248 24.61 -15.13 0.85
CA ILE A 248 25.83 -15.84 0.45
C ILE A 248 27.06 -15.12 1.02
N ASN A 249 27.95 -15.87 1.66
CA ASN A 249 29.22 -15.35 2.14
C ASN A 249 30.13 -14.97 0.96
N PRO A 250 30.56 -13.70 0.82
CA PRO A 250 31.39 -13.27 -0.31
C PRO A 250 32.78 -13.90 -0.37
N HIS A 251 33.28 -14.42 0.77
CA HIS A 251 34.63 -14.99 0.87
C HIS A 251 34.67 -16.48 0.56
N THR A 252 33.68 -17.23 1.03
CA THR A 252 33.63 -18.70 0.88
C THR A 252 32.62 -19.19 -0.14
N LEU A 253 31.65 -18.34 -0.54
CA LEU A 253 30.48 -18.71 -1.33
C LEU A 253 29.54 -19.71 -0.64
N ASP A 254 29.67 -19.89 0.67
CA ASP A 254 28.72 -20.66 1.46
C ASP A 254 27.40 -19.90 1.60
N VAL A 255 26.31 -20.65 1.66
CA VAL A 255 24.98 -20.11 1.92
C VAL A 255 24.84 -19.90 3.42
N VAL A 256 24.48 -18.68 3.80
CA VAL A 256 24.31 -18.28 5.19
C VAL A 256 22.88 -18.52 5.64
N ASP A 257 21.91 -18.16 4.80
CA ASP A 257 20.50 -18.37 5.04
C ASP A 257 19.72 -18.44 3.70
N HIS A 258 18.56 -19.07 3.75
CA HIS A 258 17.68 -19.27 2.60
C HIS A 258 16.22 -19.20 3.05
N VAL A 259 15.49 -18.26 2.45
CA VAL A 259 14.06 -18.06 2.66
C VAL A 259 13.29 -18.43 1.39
N ARG A 260 12.35 -19.38 1.50
CA ARG A 260 11.50 -19.84 0.40
C ARG A 260 10.06 -19.37 0.54
N PHE A 261 9.43 -18.95 -0.53
CA PHE A 261 8.03 -18.52 -0.55
C PHE A 261 7.08 -19.64 -0.11
N SER A 262 7.41 -20.89 -0.40
CA SER A 262 6.64 -22.06 0.06
C SER A 262 6.53 -22.14 1.59
N GLU A 263 7.54 -21.64 2.31
CA GLU A 263 7.64 -21.65 3.77
C GLU A 263 7.00 -20.43 4.43
N TYR A 264 6.53 -19.44 3.65
CA TYR A 264 5.88 -18.24 4.21
C TYR A 264 4.60 -18.62 4.94
N SER A 265 4.33 -17.91 6.04
CA SER A 265 3.04 -18.00 6.72
C SER A 265 1.90 -17.59 5.78
N LEU A 266 0.71 -18.18 5.99
CA LEU A 266 -0.46 -17.85 5.16
C LEU A 266 -0.78 -16.34 5.16
N PRO A 267 -0.73 -15.61 6.29
CA PRO A 267 -0.93 -14.16 6.29
C PRO A 267 0.11 -13.40 5.48
N ALA A 268 1.38 -13.83 5.47
CA ALA A 268 2.42 -13.22 4.65
C ALA A 268 2.15 -13.46 3.15
N LYS A 269 1.76 -14.68 2.76
CA LYS A 269 1.35 -15.00 1.38
C LYS A 269 0.15 -14.18 0.92
N LEU A 270 -0.89 -14.09 1.76
CA LEU A 270 -2.10 -13.32 1.45
C LEU A 270 -1.81 -11.81 1.33
N THR A 271 -0.93 -11.28 2.19
CA THR A 271 -0.52 -9.88 2.13
C THR A 271 0.21 -9.62 0.81
N ARG A 272 1.21 -10.45 0.47
CA ARG A 272 1.96 -10.38 -0.80
C ARG A 272 1.03 -10.43 -2.02
N TRP A 273 0.20 -11.46 -2.11
CA TRP A 273 -0.73 -11.59 -3.23
C TRP A 273 -1.76 -10.46 -3.29
N GLY A 274 -2.27 -9.99 -2.14
CA GLY A 274 -3.18 -8.85 -2.09
C GLY A 274 -2.54 -7.57 -2.62
N ILE A 275 -1.29 -7.32 -2.24
CA ILE A 275 -0.47 -6.21 -2.74
C ILE A 275 -0.25 -6.32 -4.24
N ASP A 276 0.21 -7.48 -4.72
CA ASP A 276 0.55 -7.69 -6.12
C ASP A 276 -0.70 -7.64 -7.01
N ALA A 277 -1.85 -8.07 -6.47
CA ALA A 277 -3.14 -7.90 -7.09
C ALA A 277 -3.53 -6.42 -7.16
N HIS A 278 -3.42 -5.66 -6.06
CA HIS A 278 -3.69 -4.21 -6.02
C HIS A 278 -2.82 -3.43 -7.01
N MET A 279 -1.52 -3.78 -7.10
CA MET A 279 -0.55 -3.12 -7.98
C MET A 279 -0.66 -3.50 -9.46
N GLY A 280 -1.53 -4.46 -9.80
CA GLY A 280 -1.77 -4.85 -11.19
C GLY A 280 -0.73 -5.81 -11.77
N VAL A 281 0.10 -6.45 -10.94
CA VAL A 281 1.23 -7.28 -11.39
C VAL A 281 0.98 -8.78 -11.27
N LEU A 282 0.14 -9.22 -10.32
CA LEU A 282 -0.04 -10.64 -10.02
C LEU A 282 -0.49 -11.48 -11.23
N LEU A 283 -1.54 -11.07 -11.95
CA LEU A 283 -2.07 -11.81 -13.13
C LEU A 283 -1.81 -11.08 -14.46
N GLY A 284 -0.78 -10.23 -14.50
CA GLY A 284 -0.43 -9.45 -15.69
C GLY A 284 -1.61 -8.62 -16.23
N LEU A 285 -1.85 -8.71 -17.54
CA LEU A 285 -2.88 -7.91 -18.23
C LEU A 285 -4.30 -8.14 -17.69
N VAL A 286 -4.63 -9.37 -17.28
CA VAL A 286 -5.95 -9.68 -16.72
C VAL A 286 -6.17 -8.87 -15.44
N ASN A 287 -5.16 -8.81 -14.58
CA ASN A 287 -5.23 -8.02 -13.36
C ASN A 287 -5.42 -6.53 -13.67
N GLN A 288 -4.66 -5.99 -14.63
CA GLN A 288 -4.75 -4.59 -15.03
C GLN A 288 -6.14 -4.20 -15.55
N TRP A 289 -6.77 -5.04 -16.38
CA TRP A 289 -8.13 -4.79 -16.85
C TRP A 289 -9.15 -4.81 -15.72
N VAL A 290 -9.01 -5.74 -14.77
CA VAL A 290 -9.84 -5.77 -13.56
C VAL A 290 -9.69 -4.46 -12.79
N LEU A 291 -8.46 -3.98 -12.55
CA LEU A 291 -8.22 -2.69 -11.89
C LEU A 291 -8.86 -1.52 -12.64
N VAL A 292 -8.76 -1.48 -13.97
CA VAL A 292 -9.38 -0.42 -14.79
C VAL A 292 -10.90 -0.43 -14.64
N VAL A 293 -11.54 -1.61 -14.64
CA VAL A 293 -13.00 -1.74 -14.44
C VAL A 293 -13.40 -1.22 -13.06
N PHE A 294 -12.69 -1.60 -12.00
CA PHE A 294 -13.00 -1.13 -10.65
C PHE A 294 -12.74 0.36 -10.46
N ALA A 295 -11.64 0.89 -10.99
CA ALA A 295 -11.31 2.31 -10.92
C ALA A 295 -12.33 3.17 -11.68
N SER A 296 -12.69 2.76 -12.90
CA SER A 296 -13.72 3.43 -13.71
C SER A 296 -15.09 3.34 -13.05
N GLY A 297 -15.42 2.19 -12.49
CA GLY A 297 -16.64 1.96 -11.73
C GLY A 297 -16.74 2.86 -10.49
N LEU A 298 -15.65 3.00 -9.72
CA LEU A 298 -15.57 3.89 -8.58
C LEU A 298 -15.74 5.36 -9.01
N ALA A 299 -15.07 5.80 -10.09
CA ALA A 299 -15.23 7.15 -10.63
C ALA A 299 -16.68 7.42 -11.05
N ALA A 300 -17.31 6.49 -11.77
CA ALA A 300 -18.73 6.58 -12.15
C ALA A 300 -19.64 6.64 -10.91
N MET A 301 -19.35 5.86 -9.87
CA MET A 301 -20.10 5.88 -8.61
C MET A 301 -20.03 7.23 -7.91
N VAL A 302 -18.84 7.85 -7.86
CA VAL A 302 -18.64 9.20 -7.32
C VAL A 302 -19.44 10.23 -8.12
N VAL A 303 -19.32 10.21 -9.46
CA VAL A 303 -20.08 11.12 -10.35
C VAL A 303 -21.59 10.95 -10.15
N MET A 304 -22.10 9.71 -10.14
CA MET A 304 -23.51 9.43 -9.89
C MET A 304 -23.96 9.92 -8.51
N GLY A 305 -23.10 9.81 -7.49
CA GLY A 305 -23.33 10.36 -6.15
C GLY A 305 -23.56 11.86 -6.18
N TYR A 306 -22.66 12.61 -6.83
CA TYR A 306 -22.79 14.06 -7.00
C TYR A 306 -24.00 14.46 -7.86
N VAL A 307 -24.28 13.73 -8.94
CA VAL A 307 -25.46 13.97 -9.79
C VAL A 307 -26.75 13.77 -9.00
N MET A 308 -26.84 12.70 -8.19
CA MET A 308 -27.99 12.46 -7.33
C MET A 308 -28.14 13.57 -6.28
N TRP A 309 -27.05 14.03 -5.68
CA TRP A 309 -27.06 15.15 -4.74
C TRP A 309 -27.56 16.45 -5.39
N TRP A 310 -27.05 16.77 -6.58
CA TRP A 310 -27.43 17.96 -7.34
C TRP A 310 -28.89 17.94 -7.81
N ARG A 311 -29.38 16.78 -8.28
CA ARG A 311 -30.80 16.63 -8.68
C ARG A 311 -31.76 16.69 -7.50
N ARG A 312 -31.31 16.30 -6.31
CA ARG A 312 -32.08 16.37 -5.07
C ARG A 312 -31.94 17.69 -4.33
N ARG A 313 -31.18 18.66 -4.89
CA ARG A 313 -30.81 19.95 -4.30
C ARG A 313 -31.83 20.37 -3.24
N PRO A 314 -31.52 20.20 -1.95
CA PRO A 314 -32.40 20.68 -0.92
C PRO A 314 -32.38 22.20 -1.02
N THR A 315 -33.49 22.82 -1.44
CA THR A 315 -33.65 24.26 -1.16
C THR A 315 -33.48 24.41 0.35
N LEU A 316 -32.51 25.25 0.73
CA LEU A 316 -31.90 25.32 2.07
C LEU A 316 -32.89 25.50 3.24
N SER A 317 -34.16 25.80 2.96
CA SER A 317 -35.22 26.01 3.95
C SER A 317 -35.95 24.73 4.38
N LEU A 318 -36.27 23.80 3.46
CA LEU A 318 -37.10 22.62 3.77
C LEU A 318 -36.30 21.46 4.37
N ALA A 319 -35.11 21.16 3.85
CA ALA A 319 -34.29 20.06 4.36
C ALA A 319 -33.70 20.33 5.76
N ARG A 320 -33.44 21.60 6.08
CA ARG A 320 -32.87 22.03 7.37
C ARG A 320 -33.85 21.83 8.53
N LYS A 321 -35.17 21.78 8.26
CA LYS A 321 -36.22 21.54 9.27
C LYS A 321 -36.46 20.05 9.57
N GLN A 322 -36.11 19.12 8.68
CA GLN A 322 -36.52 17.69 8.79
C GLN A 322 -35.38 16.65 8.88
N GLN A 323 -34.12 17.00 8.60
CA GLN A 323 -33.04 16.01 8.72
C GLN A 323 -32.57 15.87 10.17
N ALA A 324 -32.83 14.69 10.76
CA ALA A 324 -32.23 14.27 12.02
C ALA A 324 -30.69 14.33 11.92
N THR A 325 -30.07 14.93 12.92
CA THR A 325 -28.60 14.96 13.05
C THR A 325 -28.09 13.56 13.42
N LEU A 326 -26.81 13.29 13.18
CA LEU A 326 -26.20 12.00 13.53
C LEU A 326 -26.35 11.72 15.03
N LEU A 327 -26.15 12.73 15.88
CA LEU A 327 -26.35 12.61 17.31
C LEU A 327 -27.81 12.32 17.69
N ASN A 328 -28.80 12.88 16.98
CA ASN A 328 -30.21 12.61 17.25
C ASN A 328 -30.57 11.16 16.87
N LEU A 329 -30.03 10.67 15.75
CA LEU A 329 -30.21 9.28 15.34
C LEU A 329 -29.56 8.32 16.34
N TRP A 330 -28.33 8.60 16.77
CA TRP A 330 -27.64 7.80 17.77
C TRP A 330 -28.40 7.79 19.12
N ARG A 331 -28.92 8.94 19.56
CA ARG A 331 -29.79 9.04 20.74
C ARG A 331 -31.15 8.36 20.61
N SER A 332 -31.56 7.95 19.41
CA SER A 332 -32.79 7.16 19.22
C SER A 332 -32.57 5.65 19.38
N LEU A 333 -31.32 5.21 19.40
CA LEU A 333 -30.96 3.79 19.55
C LEU A 333 -31.19 3.32 20.99
N SER A 334 -31.35 2.00 21.19
CA SER A 334 -31.41 1.42 22.53
C SER A 334 -30.08 1.62 23.27
N PRO A 335 -30.07 1.65 24.63
CA PRO A 335 -28.85 1.89 25.40
C PRO A 335 -27.71 0.93 25.07
N GLY A 336 -28.01 -0.36 24.87
CA GLY A 336 -27.00 -1.35 24.47
C GLY A 336 -26.36 -1.03 23.13
N VAL A 337 -27.16 -0.69 22.11
CA VAL A 337 -26.65 -0.34 20.77
C VAL A 337 -25.84 0.95 20.79
N ARG A 338 -26.19 1.92 21.66
CA ARG A 338 -25.41 3.15 21.81
C ARG A 338 -23.99 2.85 22.29
N TRP A 339 -23.86 2.04 23.34
CA TRP A 339 -22.56 1.68 23.90
C TRP A 339 -21.74 0.84 22.94
N THR A 340 -22.34 -0.13 22.25
CA THR A 340 -21.63 -0.91 21.24
C THR A 340 -21.16 -0.05 20.08
N THR A 341 -21.96 0.94 19.65
CA THR A 341 -21.56 1.89 18.60
C THR A 341 -20.36 2.74 19.04
N ILE A 342 -20.36 3.27 20.28
CA ILE A 342 -19.22 4.02 20.83
C ILE A 342 -17.98 3.14 20.89
N LEU A 343 -18.09 1.95 21.50
CA LEU A 343 -16.96 1.04 21.67
C LEU A 343 -16.36 0.66 20.30
N THR A 344 -17.20 0.33 19.33
CA THR A 344 -16.76 0.01 17.96
C THR A 344 -16.06 1.21 17.31
N ALA A 345 -16.63 2.42 17.45
CA ALA A 345 -16.01 3.63 16.91
C ALA A 345 -14.65 3.95 17.55
N LEU A 346 -14.50 3.70 18.86
CA LEU A 346 -13.24 3.88 19.58
C LEU A 346 -12.20 2.84 19.15
N LEU A 347 -12.57 1.56 19.07
CA LEU A 347 -11.65 0.49 18.64
C LEU A 347 -11.18 0.70 17.20
N ILE A 348 -12.11 1.01 16.28
CA ILE A 348 -11.79 1.29 14.88
C ILE A 348 -11.01 2.61 14.77
N GLY A 349 -11.37 3.64 15.52
CA GLY A 349 -10.67 4.92 15.52
C GLY A 349 -9.25 4.83 16.07
N PHE A 350 -9.00 3.91 17.02
CA PHE A 350 -7.66 3.59 17.50
C PHE A 350 -6.85 2.82 16.44
N ALA A 351 -7.45 1.81 15.81
CA ALA A 351 -6.79 1.03 14.77
C ALA A 351 -6.53 1.84 13.49
N LEU A 352 -7.44 2.76 13.14
CA LEU A 352 -7.42 3.62 11.96
C LEU A 352 -7.47 5.10 12.39
N PRO A 353 -6.36 5.71 12.83
CA PRO A 353 -6.37 7.05 13.44
C PRO A 353 -6.98 8.14 12.58
N VAL A 354 -6.70 8.16 11.27
CA VAL A 354 -7.27 9.16 10.35
C VAL A 354 -8.79 9.05 10.24
N LEU A 355 -9.33 7.83 10.26
CA LEU A 355 -10.78 7.59 10.33
C LEU A 355 -11.36 8.07 11.67
N GLY A 356 -10.70 7.74 12.78
CA GLY A 356 -11.12 8.15 14.11
C GLY A 356 -11.19 9.67 14.27
N VAL A 357 -10.13 10.37 13.91
CA VAL A 357 -10.04 11.84 13.99
C VAL A 357 -11.05 12.51 13.05
N SER A 358 -11.20 12.02 11.82
CA SER A 358 -12.19 12.59 10.89
C SER A 358 -13.63 12.32 11.32
N LEU A 359 -13.92 11.15 11.90
CA LEU A 359 -15.21 10.86 12.52
C LEU A 359 -15.51 11.80 13.70
N LEU A 360 -14.54 12.06 14.57
CA LEU A 360 -14.67 13.05 15.64
C LEU A 360 -14.99 14.44 15.08
N GLY A 361 -14.30 14.85 14.01
CA GLY A 361 -14.59 16.08 13.28
C GLY A 361 -16.05 16.15 12.78
N PHE A 362 -16.56 15.07 12.20
CA PHE A 362 -17.97 14.98 11.79
C PHE A 362 -18.93 15.09 12.97
N ILE A 363 -18.65 14.44 14.10
CA ILE A 363 -19.47 14.49 15.32
C ILE A 363 -19.51 15.91 15.89
N VAL A 364 -18.37 16.60 15.96
CA VAL A 364 -18.28 17.99 16.43
C VAL A 364 -19.08 18.91 15.50
N LEU A 365 -18.93 18.77 14.19
CA LEU A 365 -19.69 19.58 13.22
C LEU A 365 -21.20 19.33 13.33
N ASP A 366 -21.62 18.06 13.46
CA ASP A 366 -23.03 17.69 13.67
C ASP A 366 -23.59 18.27 14.97
N ALA A 367 -22.82 18.25 16.06
CA ALA A 367 -23.18 18.87 17.34
C ALA A 367 -23.35 20.38 17.22
N LEU A 368 -22.42 21.08 16.57
CA LEU A 368 -22.48 22.51 16.35
C LEU A 368 -23.69 22.90 15.48
N LEU A 369 -23.97 22.13 14.42
CA LEU A 369 -25.14 22.34 13.58
C LEU A 369 -26.44 22.08 14.34
N GLY A 370 -26.48 21.05 15.20
CA GLY A 370 -27.60 20.76 16.08
C GLY A 370 -27.86 21.88 17.08
N TYR A 371 -26.82 22.37 17.74
CA TYR A 371 -26.89 23.49 18.69
C TYR A 371 -27.40 24.77 18.01
N ARG A 372 -26.85 25.14 16.85
CA ARG A 372 -27.30 26.33 16.08
C ARG A 372 -28.77 26.24 15.67
N ARG A 373 -29.28 25.05 15.35
CA ARG A 373 -30.71 24.84 15.04
C ARG A 373 -31.59 24.99 16.27
N ALA A 374 -31.18 24.43 17.41
CA ALA A 374 -31.91 24.55 18.67
C ALA A 374 -31.97 26.01 19.14
N ALA A 375 -30.84 26.73 19.09
CA ALA A 375 -30.76 28.15 19.44
C ALA A 375 -31.69 29.01 18.57
N ARG A 376 -31.71 28.80 17.24
CA ARG A 376 -32.63 29.52 16.34
C ARG A 376 -34.10 29.26 16.67
N ARG A 377 -34.48 28.01 16.91
CA ARG A 377 -35.86 27.67 17.30
C ARG A 377 -36.28 28.35 18.60
N PHE A 378 -35.39 28.44 19.56
CA PHE A 378 -35.65 29.12 20.83
C PHE A 378 -35.87 30.63 20.65
N VAL A 379 -35.07 31.28 19.80
CA VAL A 379 -35.27 32.69 19.44
C VAL A 379 -36.60 32.87 18.69
N GLU A 380 -36.88 32.03 17.69
CA GLU A 380 -38.14 32.06 16.93
C GLU A 380 -39.38 31.78 17.79
N SER A 381 -39.27 31.02 18.88
CA SER A 381 -40.40 30.78 19.82
C SER A 381 -40.64 31.91 20.81
N LYS A 382 -39.70 32.86 20.92
CA LYS A 382 -39.77 34.00 21.83
C LYS A 382 -40.09 35.32 21.12
N ALA A 383 -40.04 35.34 19.79
CA ALA A 383 -40.52 36.41 18.92
C ALA A 383 -41.95 36.10 18.48
#